data_AF-A0A954UYD7-F1
#
_entry.id   AF-A0A954UYD7-F1
#
_cell.length_a   1.000
_cell.length_b   1.000
_cell.length_c   1.000
_cell.angle_alpha   90.00
_cell.angle_beta   90.00
_cell.angle_gamma   90.00
#
_symmetry.space_group_name_H-M   'P 1'
#
loop_
_entity.id
_entity.type
_entity.pdbx_description
1 polymer ?
#
loop_
_entity_poly.entity_id
_entity_poly.type
_entity_poly.pdbx_seq_one_letter_code
_entity_poly.pdbx_strand_id
1 'polypeptide(L)'
;EWIENLLQHQAKHFGIDLLCYSLMSSHFHSVLKSQPEIVVTWTSREVARRWLMLCPKRKLRDGSPADPKETEINSIVSDAVKLKQIRSRLSDISWWMRLLCQKIAVRANREDEQSGKFWQGRFRAIRILDESGLLACAAYVDLNPLRAALAETLEGSDYTSAQRRIESLQSPDANADQRADRFLAPLSIDELRDELGSRPSTSGYRCSDNGFLNMSVEDYLALLDWTARQPVADKRGTTPANAPAILERLGLEPDVWCELVRDFDWLFSLVAGRPAAIDQARTLGRHGRFHTRPRTRELLSV
;
A
#
# COMPACT_ATOMS: atom_id res chain seq x y z
N GLU A 1 -4.55 4.06 16.07
CA GLU A 1 -4.68 2.61 16.33
C GLU A 1 -5.81 1.92 15.53
N TRP A 2 -7.10 2.23 15.76
CA TRP A 2 -8.19 1.43 15.17
C TRP A 2 -8.28 1.46 13.63
N ILE A 3 -7.80 2.52 12.96
CA ILE A 3 -7.73 2.58 11.49
C ILE A 3 -6.72 1.56 10.97
N GLU A 4 -5.58 1.40 11.65
CA GLU A 4 -4.59 0.40 11.30
C GLU A 4 -5.18 -1.01 11.49
N ASN A 5 -5.91 -1.26 12.57
CA ASN A 5 -6.64 -2.54 12.74
C ASN A 5 -7.60 -2.82 11.57
N LEU A 6 -8.21 -1.81 10.96
CA LEU A 6 -9.00 -1.96 9.73
C LEU A 6 -8.14 -2.30 8.51
N LEU A 7 -6.93 -1.73 8.40
CA LEU A 7 -5.97 -2.09 7.36
C LEU A 7 -5.51 -3.55 7.51
N GLN A 8 -5.16 -3.98 8.72
CA GLN A 8 -4.79 -5.37 9.02
C GLN A 8 -5.94 -6.33 8.66
N HIS A 9 -7.16 -5.99 9.06
CA HIS A 9 -8.35 -6.77 8.76
C HIS A 9 -8.62 -6.88 7.25
N GLN A 10 -8.40 -5.80 6.50
CA GLN A 10 -8.55 -5.83 5.04
C GLN A 10 -7.43 -6.62 4.37
N ALA A 11 -6.18 -6.46 4.77
CA ALA A 11 -5.04 -7.19 4.21
C ALA A 11 -5.23 -8.70 4.33
N LYS A 12 -5.80 -9.15 5.45
CA LYS A 12 -6.12 -10.55 5.70
C LYS A 12 -7.19 -11.12 4.74
N HIS A 13 -8.20 -10.34 4.39
CA HIS A 13 -9.42 -10.85 3.74
C HIS A 13 -9.57 -10.48 2.27
N PHE A 14 -9.02 -9.35 1.82
CA PHE A 14 -8.94 -9.02 0.40
C PHE A 14 -7.85 -9.83 -0.30
N GLY A 15 -8.01 -9.96 -1.62
CA GLY A 15 -7.00 -10.40 -2.56
C GLY A 15 -6.11 -9.24 -3.01
N ILE A 16 -5.68 -8.43 -2.05
CA ILE A 16 -4.93 -7.19 -2.25
C ILE A 16 -3.87 -7.14 -1.17
N ASP A 17 -2.62 -6.97 -1.58
CA ASP A 17 -1.51 -6.75 -0.66
C ASP A 17 -1.40 -5.28 -0.29
N LEU A 18 -1.17 -5.02 1.00
CA LEU A 18 -0.81 -3.71 1.54
C LEU A 18 0.72 -3.61 1.62
N LEU A 19 1.33 -2.79 0.77
CA LEU A 19 2.79 -2.70 0.67
C LEU A 19 3.34 -1.69 1.68
N CYS A 20 2.79 -0.48 1.61
CA CYS A 20 3.11 0.65 2.49
C CYS A 20 1.85 1.42 2.87
N TYR A 21 1.87 2.11 4.01
CA TYR A 21 0.83 3.04 4.43
C TYR A 21 1.39 4.11 5.38
N SER A 22 0.68 5.24 5.46
CA SER A 22 0.90 6.28 6.46
C SER A 22 -0.45 6.90 6.83
N LEU A 23 -0.76 6.92 8.13
CA LEU A 23 -1.99 7.50 8.66
C LEU A 23 -1.68 8.87 9.29
N MET A 24 -2.30 9.93 8.76
CA MET A 24 -2.19 11.29 9.27
C MET A 24 -3.52 11.71 9.91
N SER A 25 -3.51 12.84 10.61
CA SER A 25 -4.73 13.40 11.23
C SER A 25 -5.78 13.85 10.20
N SER A 26 -5.35 14.28 9.02
CA SER A 26 -6.23 14.86 7.98
C SER A 26 -6.43 13.98 6.75
N HIS A 27 -5.54 13.02 6.50
CA HIS A 27 -5.56 12.16 5.32
C HIS A 27 -4.74 10.88 5.58
N PHE A 28 -4.72 9.95 4.64
CA PHE A 28 -3.86 8.79 4.69
C PHE A 28 -3.39 8.40 3.31
N HIS A 29 -2.25 7.72 3.24
CA HIS A 29 -1.69 7.16 2.02
C HIS A 29 -1.59 5.64 2.13
N SER A 30 -1.75 4.93 1.02
CA SER A 30 -1.56 3.47 0.96
C SER A 30 -1.06 3.06 -0.41
N VAL A 31 -0.07 2.17 -0.44
CA VAL A 31 0.43 1.50 -1.64
C VAL A 31 -0.15 0.09 -1.65
N LEU A 32 -0.92 -0.23 -2.68
CA LEU A 32 -1.70 -1.46 -2.78
C LEU A 32 -1.35 -2.23 -4.05
N LYS A 33 -1.25 -3.55 -3.97
CA LYS A 33 -1.09 -4.45 -5.12
C LYS A 33 -2.26 -5.41 -5.20
N SER A 34 -3.06 -5.31 -6.25
CA SER A 34 -4.15 -6.23 -6.52
C SER A 34 -3.61 -7.58 -7.02
N GLN A 35 -4.14 -8.69 -6.49
CA GLN A 35 -3.71 -10.07 -6.79
C GLN A 35 -4.90 -10.92 -7.30
N PRO A 36 -5.53 -10.57 -8.44
CA PRO A 36 -6.69 -11.30 -8.97
C PRO A 36 -6.40 -12.78 -9.28
N GLU A 37 -5.16 -13.09 -9.61
CA GLU A 37 -4.67 -14.45 -9.87
C GLU A 37 -4.58 -15.31 -8.60
N ILE A 38 -4.47 -14.72 -7.40
CA ILE A 38 -4.71 -15.44 -6.15
C ILE A 38 -6.22 -15.64 -5.95
N VAL A 39 -7.02 -14.59 -6.16
CA VAL A 39 -8.47 -14.63 -5.96
C VAL A 39 -9.17 -15.67 -6.83
N VAL A 40 -8.68 -15.93 -8.05
CA VAL A 40 -9.28 -16.95 -8.94
C VAL A 40 -9.12 -18.37 -8.39
N THR A 41 -8.07 -18.63 -7.59
CA THR A 41 -7.82 -19.95 -6.98
C THR A 41 -8.74 -20.27 -5.80
N TRP A 42 -9.38 -19.25 -5.22
CA TRP A 42 -10.24 -19.46 -4.04
C TRP A 42 -11.50 -20.24 -4.40
N THR A 43 -11.88 -21.16 -3.51
CA THR A 43 -13.16 -21.86 -3.62
C THR A 43 -14.33 -20.87 -3.45
N SER A 44 -15.51 -21.22 -3.97
CA SER A 44 -16.73 -20.42 -3.77
C SER A 44 -17.03 -20.15 -2.30
N ARG A 45 -16.76 -21.16 -1.45
CA ARG A 45 -16.89 -21.09 -0.01
C ARG A 45 -15.93 -20.06 0.60
N GLU A 46 -14.67 -20.06 0.18
CA GLU A 46 -13.66 -19.12 0.68
C GLU A 46 -13.97 -17.68 0.28
N VAL A 47 -14.41 -17.45 -0.97
CA VAL A 47 -14.90 -16.14 -1.43
C VAL A 47 -16.03 -15.63 -0.55
N ALA A 48 -17.02 -16.48 -0.25
CA ALA A 48 -18.14 -16.12 0.62
C ALA A 48 -17.68 -15.82 2.05
N ARG A 49 -16.79 -16.65 2.62
CA ARG A 49 -16.25 -16.47 3.97
C ARG A 49 -15.50 -15.14 4.09
N ARG A 50 -14.54 -14.87 3.21
CA ARG A 50 -13.75 -13.62 3.19
C ARG A 50 -14.65 -12.38 3.07
N TRP A 51 -15.63 -12.43 2.18
CA TRP A 51 -16.60 -11.35 2.04
C TRP A 51 -17.40 -11.09 3.31
N LEU A 52 -17.86 -12.15 3.98
CA LEU A 52 -18.60 -12.02 5.24
C LEU A 52 -17.73 -11.51 6.40
N MET A 53 -16.41 -11.73 6.36
CA MET A 53 -15.50 -11.09 7.31
C MET A 53 -15.34 -9.58 7.05
N LEU A 54 -15.38 -9.14 5.80
CA LEU A 54 -15.29 -7.71 5.44
C LEU A 54 -16.62 -6.97 5.67
N CYS A 55 -17.71 -7.62 5.25
CA CYS A 55 -19.09 -7.15 5.26
C CYS A 55 -19.99 -8.08 6.10
N PRO A 56 -19.83 -8.09 7.44
CA PRO A 56 -20.52 -9.02 8.31
C PRO A 56 -22.02 -8.73 8.43
N LYS A 57 -22.81 -9.81 8.45
CA LYS A 57 -24.23 -9.76 8.87
C LYS A 57 -24.37 -9.72 10.39
N ARG A 58 -23.39 -10.27 11.12
CA ARG A 58 -23.36 -10.35 12.57
C ARG A 58 -22.02 -9.87 13.10
N LYS A 59 -22.07 -9.09 14.18
CA LYS A 59 -20.90 -8.57 14.87
C LYS A 59 -20.86 -9.09 16.31
N LEU A 60 -19.66 -9.24 16.85
CA LEU A 60 -19.42 -9.51 18.26
C LEU A 60 -19.62 -8.22 19.08
N ARG A 61 -19.52 -8.33 20.41
CA ARG A 61 -19.74 -7.20 21.34
C ARG A 61 -18.76 -6.05 21.10
N ASP A 62 -17.54 -6.35 20.69
CA ASP A 62 -16.49 -5.39 20.34
C ASP A 62 -16.66 -4.77 18.93
N GLY A 63 -17.69 -5.18 18.18
CA GLY A 63 -17.95 -4.71 16.82
C GLY A 63 -17.20 -5.46 15.71
N SER A 64 -16.34 -6.42 16.05
CA SER A 64 -15.64 -7.28 15.11
C SER A 64 -16.61 -8.27 14.42
N PRO A 65 -16.29 -8.76 13.20
CA PRO A 65 -17.15 -9.74 12.52
C PRO A 65 -17.16 -11.07 13.29
N ALA A 66 -18.36 -11.61 13.52
CA ALA A 66 -18.49 -12.97 14.05
C ALA A 66 -18.20 -14.00 12.95
N ASP A 67 -17.69 -15.18 13.33
CA ASP A 67 -17.44 -16.26 12.38
C ASP A 67 -18.70 -16.58 11.54
N PRO A 68 -18.60 -16.63 10.20
CA PRO A 68 -19.73 -16.89 9.33
C PRO A 68 -20.34 -18.26 9.58
N LYS A 69 -21.67 -18.31 9.75
CA LYS A 69 -22.42 -19.57 9.81
C LYS A 69 -22.49 -20.21 8.42
N GLU A 70 -22.64 -21.53 8.38
CA GLU A 70 -22.86 -22.28 7.15
C GLU A 70 -24.03 -21.74 6.33
N THR A 71 -25.12 -21.34 6.98
CA THR A 71 -26.29 -20.76 6.30
C THR A 71 -25.98 -19.42 5.63
N GLU A 72 -25.09 -18.60 6.23
CA GLU A 72 -24.67 -17.32 5.66
C GLU A 72 -23.77 -17.53 4.44
N ILE A 73 -22.83 -18.48 4.53
CA ILE A 73 -21.96 -18.89 3.43
C ILE A 73 -22.80 -19.44 2.27
N ASN A 74 -23.68 -20.40 2.55
CA ASN A 74 -24.52 -21.05 1.55
C ASN A 74 -25.42 -20.05 0.83
N SER A 75 -25.90 -19.00 1.52
CA SER A 75 -26.69 -17.92 0.90
C SER A 75 -25.94 -17.09 -0.16
N ILE A 76 -24.60 -17.13 -0.16
CA ILE A 76 -23.76 -16.51 -1.19
C ILE A 76 -23.38 -17.54 -2.25
N VAL A 77 -22.99 -18.75 -1.82
CA VAL A 77 -22.53 -19.81 -2.73
C VAL A 77 -23.63 -20.27 -3.68
N SER A 78 -24.90 -20.32 -3.23
CA SER A 78 -26.03 -20.71 -4.08
C SER A 78 -26.45 -19.64 -5.09
N ASP A 79 -26.02 -18.39 -4.92
CA ASP A 79 -26.28 -17.27 -5.83
C ASP A 79 -25.04 -17.01 -6.70
N ALA A 80 -25.01 -17.65 -7.87
CA ALA A 80 -23.87 -17.58 -8.78
C ALA A 80 -23.55 -16.14 -9.24
N VAL A 81 -24.57 -15.29 -9.40
CA VAL A 81 -24.40 -13.89 -9.82
C VAL A 81 -23.72 -13.10 -8.72
N LYS A 82 -24.22 -13.21 -7.50
CA LYS A 82 -23.65 -12.55 -6.32
C LYS A 82 -22.23 -13.04 -6.02
N LEU A 83 -22.00 -14.35 -6.10
CA LEU A 83 -20.68 -14.94 -5.91
C LEU A 83 -19.66 -14.38 -6.91
N LYS A 84 -20.01 -14.33 -8.20
CA LYS A 84 -19.15 -13.78 -9.25
C LYS A 84 -18.83 -12.30 -9.00
N GLN A 85 -19.84 -11.51 -8.60
CA GLN A 85 -19.64 -10.11 -8.24
C GLN A 85 -18.70 -9.98 -7.05
N ILE A 86 -18.93 -10.72 -5.96
CA ILE A 86 -18.08 -10.69 -4.76
C ILE A 86 -16.64 -11.05 -5.11
N ARG A 87 -16.42 -12.11 -5.89
CA ARG A 87 -15.07 -12.53 -6.32
C ARG A 87 -14.34 -11.38 -7.02
N SER A 88 -15.00 -10.68 -7.94
CA SER A 88 -14.41 -9.52 -8.63
C SER A 88 -14.10 -8.36 -7.66
N ARG A 89 -14.90 -8.17 -6.61
CA ARG A 89 -14.70 -7.10 -5.63
C ARG A 89 -13.52 -7.36 -4.71
N LEU A 90 -13.22 -8.62 -4.42
CA LEU A 90 -12.17 -9.00 -3.48
C LEU A 90 -10.76 -8.69 -3.99
N SER A 91 -10.56 -8.37 -5.26
CA SER A 91 -9.28 -7.84 -5.78
C SER A 91 -9.40 -6.40 -6.31
N ASP A 92 -10.51 -5.71 -6.06
CA ASP A 92 -10.73 -4.34 -6.54
C ASP A 92 -10.31 -3.29 -5.47
N ILE A 93 -9.31 -2.48 -5.80
CA ILE A 93 -8.81 -1.38 -4.96
C ILE A 93 -9.92 -0.38 -4.61
N SER A 94 -10.88 -0.13 -5.51
CA SER A 94 -12.01 0.76 -5.21
C SER A 94 -12.91 0.19 -4.12
N TRP A 95 -13.02 -1.15 -4.01
CA TRP A 95 -13.77 -1.79 -2.94
C TRP A 95 -13.02 -1.78 -1.62
N TRP A 96 -11.69 -1.97 -1.63
CA TRP A 96 -10.86 -1.72 -0.46
C TRP A 96 -11.07 -0.29 0.07
N MET A 97 -10.89 0.71 -0.78
CA MET A 97 -11.05 2.12 -0.40
C MET A 97 -12.47 2.44 0.05
N ARG A 98 -13.50 1.90 -0.64
CA ARG A 98 -14.90 2.10 -0.25
C ARG A 98 -15.16 1.60 1.17
N LEU A 99 -14.75 0.37 1.49
CA LEU A 99 -15.01 -0.21 2.81
C LEU A 99 -14.21 0.51 3.91
N LEU A 100 -12.94 0.83 3.64
CA LEU A 100 -12.09 1.58 4.57
C LEU A 100 -12.69 2.94 4.89
N CYS A 101 -12.90 3.77 3.86
CA CYS A 101 -13.42 5.13 4.01
C CYS A 101 -14.81 5.14 4.64
N GLN A 102 -15.68 4.19 4.30
CA GLN A 102 -17.01 4.09 4.92
C GLN A 102 -16.91 3.79 6.41
N LYS A 103 -16.10 2.80 6.81
CA LYS A 103 -15.95 2.45 8.23
C LYS A 103 -15.35 3.59 9.03
N ILE A 104 -14.39 4.30 8.44
CA ILE A 104 -13.79 5.47 9.08
C ILE A 104 -14.82 6.59 9.28
N ALA A 105 -15.50 6.97 8.20
CA ALA A 105 -16.49 8.05 8.22
C ALA A 105 -17.63 7.78 9.22
N VAL A 106 -18.17 6.56 9.22
CA VAL A 106 -19.27 6.19 10.14
C VAL A 106 -18.82 6.25 11.59
N ARG A 107 -17.60 5.79 11.89
CA ARG A 107 -17.08 5.81 13.25
C ARG A 107 -16.77 7.23 13.71
N ALA A 108 -16.04 8.01 12.91
CA ALA A 108 -15.67 9.38 13.25
C ALA A 108 -16.91 10.27 13.43
N ASN A 109 -17.86 10.22 12.49
CA ASN A 109 -19.13 10.94 12.64
C ASN A 109 -19.88 10.55 13.92
N ARG A 110 -19.85 9.28 14.32
CA ARG A 110 -20.48 8.82 15.56
C ARG A 110 -19.75 9.34 16.80
N GLU A 111 -18.41 9.36 16.77
CA GLU A 111 -17.57 9.88 17.86
C GLU A 111 -17.78 11.40 18.04
N ASP A 112 -17.97 12.14 16.95
CA ASP A 112 -18.18 13.59 16.95
C ASP A 112 -19.68 14.01 17.04
N GLU A 113 -20.58 13.04 17.21
CA GLU A 113 -22.05 13.25 17.19
C GLU A 113 -22.55 14.00 15.93
N GLN A 114 -21.84 13.85 14.82
CA GLN A 114 -22.16 14.47 13.54
C GLN A 114 -22.90 13.52 12.58
N SER A 115 -23.51 14.11 11.57
CA SER A 115 -24.05 13.38 10.42
C SER A 115 -23.59 14.03 9.12
N GLY A 116 -23.57 13.24 8.03
CA GLY A 116 -23.20 13.74 6.71
C GLY A 116 -21.80 13.33 6.23
N LYS A 117 -21.20 14.17 5.40
CA LYS A 117 -20.00 13.86 4.62
C LYS A 117 -18.73 14.07 5.46
N PHE A 118 -17.99 12.99 5.69
CA PHE A 118 -16.70 13.03 6.38
C PHE A 118 -15.52 13.38 5.44
N TRP A 119 -15.41 12.69 4.31
CA TRP A 119 -14.29 12.86 3.37
C TRP A 119 -14.53 14.00 2.39
N GLN A 120 -13.49 14.80 2.07
CA GLN A 120 -13.59 15.91 1.11
C GLN A 120 -14.10 15.48 -0.28
N GLY A 121 -13.75 14.28 -0.74
CA GLY A 121 -14.11 13.81 -2.08
C GLY A 121 -13.80 12.35 -2.33
N ARG A 122 -13.65 12.00 -3.61
CA ARG A 122 -13.18 10.67 -4.03
C ARG A 122 -11.69 10.55 -3.70
N PHE A 123 -11.24 9.33 -3.43
CA PHE A 123 -9.81 9.06 -3.30
C PHE A 123 -9.08 9.31 -4.63
N ARG A 124 -7.83 9.74 -4.54
CA ARG A 124 -6.89 9.80 -5.66
C ARG A 124 -6.18 8.46 -5.78
N ALA A 125 -5.92 8.02 -7.02
CA ALA A 125 -5.15 6.81 -7.29
C ALA A 125 -4.12 7.08 -8.38
N ILE A 126 -2.88 6.66 -8.13
CA ILE A 126 -1.77 6.74 -9.07
C ILE A 126 -1.36 5.30 -9.40
N ARG A 127 -1.39 4.94 -10.68
CA ARG A 127 -0.93 3.62 -11.13
C ARG A 127 0.59 3.62 -11.27
N ILE A 128 1.25 2.79 -10.49
CA ILE A 128 2.70 2.60 -10.54
C ILE A 128 3.03 1.61 -11.67
N LEU A 129 4.00 1.95 -12.53
CA LEU A 129 4.29 1.22 -13.77
C LEU A 129 5.63 0.48 -13.76
N ASP A 130 6.56 0.86 -12.90
CA ASP A 130 7.89 0.26 -12.81
C ASP A 130 8.47 0.33 -11.39
N GLU A 131 9.65 -0.27 -11.21
CA GLU A 131 10.35 -0.34 -9.92
C GLU A 131 10.76 1.05 -9.40
N SER A 132 11.24 1.95 -10.27
CA SER A 132 11.62 3.31 -9.86
C SER A 132 10.42 4.08 -9.30
N GLY A 133 9.26 4.01 -9.96
CA GLY A 133 8.03 4.61 -9.48
C GLY A 133 7.52 3.95 -8.20
N LEU A 134 7.71 2.64 -8.05
CA LEU A 134 7.33 1.90 -6.84
C LEU A 134 8.17 2.31 -5.64
N LEU A 135 9.49 2.31 -5.77
CA LEU A 135 10.41 2.70 -4.71
C LEU A 135 10.17 4.15 -4.28
N ALA A 136 10.03 5.07 -5.24
CA ALA A 136 9.75 6.48 -4.95
C ALA A 136 8.40 6.67 -4.26
N CYS A 137 7.36 5.92 -4.66
CA CYS A 137 6.04 5.98 -4.03
C CYS A 137 6.07 5.43 -2.60
N ALA A 138 6.72 4.28 -2.38
CA ALA A 138 6.88 3.68 -1.07
C ALA A 138 7.60 4.64 -0.11
N ALA A 139 8.73 5.21 -0.56
CA ALA A 139 9.47 6.20 0.22
C ALA A 139 8.67 7.49 0.47
N TYR A 140 7.93 7.99 -0.52
CA TYR A 140 7.03 9.14 -0.36
C TYR A 140 6.01 8.91 0.77
N VAL A 141 5.41 7.72 0.81
CA VAL A 141 4.39 7.34 1.81
C VAL A 141 5.02 7.20 3.19
N ASP A 142 6.10 6.43 3.33
CA ASP A 142 6.73 6.18 4.64
C ASP A 142 7.37 7.43 5.24
N LEU A 143 7.84 8.37 4.42
CA LEU A 143 8.41 9.65 4.88
C LEU A 143 7.36 10.75 5.11
N ASN A 144 6.07 10.48 4.90
CA ASN A 144 5.04 11.51 4.98
C ASN A 144 4.96 12.20 6.35
N PRO A 145 5.03 11.48 7.50
CA PRO A 145 5.02 12.12 8.81
C PRO A 145 6.22 13.03 9.07
N LEU A 146 7.43 12.62 8.65
CA LEU A 146 8.65 13.43 8.80
C LEU A 146 8.55 14.72 7.98
N ARG A 147 8.07 14.60 6.74
CA ARG A 147 7.87 15.76 5.86
C ARG A 147 6.81 16.73 6.37
N ALA A 148 5.80 16.23 7.08
CA ALA A 148 4.78 17.05 7.71
C ALA A 148 5.22 17.59 9.09
N ALA A 149 6.45 17.32 9.51
CA ALA A 149 6.99 17.64 10.83
C ALA A 149 6.13 17.08 12.00
N LEU A 150 5.49 15.92 11.76
CA LEU A 150 4.76 15.18 12.80
C LEU A 150 5.65 14.15 13.53
N ALA A 151 6.79 13.81 12.95
CA ALA A 151 7.79 12.92 13.52
C ALA A 151 9.21 13.38 13.15
N GLU A 152 10.18 13.15 14.04
CA GLU A 152 11.58 13.47 13.80
C GLU A 152 12.38 12.27 13.26
N THR A 153 11.91 11.05 13.53
CA THR A 153 12.56 9.80 13.10
C THR A 153 11.55 8.81 12.55
N LEU A 154 12.04 7.78 11.85
CA LEU A 154 11.20 6.69 11.32
C LEU A 154 10.55 5.88 12.45
N GLU A 155 11.25 5.67 13.56
CA GLU A 155 10.75 4.99 14.76
C GLU A 155 9.61 5.76 15.42
N GLY A 156 9.74 7.09 15.48
CA GLY A 156 8.71 7.98 16.02
C GLY A 156 7.58 8.29 15.04
N SER A 157 7.58 7.69 13.85
CA SER A 157 6.56 7.91 12.82
C SER A 157 5.37 6.99 13.00
N ASP A 158 4.52 7.33 13.97
CA ASP A 158 3.35 6.55 14.35
C ASP A 158 2.46 6.17 13.15
N TYR A 159 2.04 4.91 13.12
CA TYR A 159 1.11 4.37 12.13
C TYR A 159 1.63 4.45 10.68
N THR A 160 2.90 4.09 10.50
CA THR A 160 3.52 3.91 9.18
C THR A 160 4.00 2.48 8.96
N SER A 161 4.10 2.07 7.70
CA SER A 161 4.73 0.80 7.36
C SER A 161 6.20 0.74 7.78
N ALA A 162 6.96 1.83 7.63
CA ALA A 162 8.35 1.90 8.07
C ALA A 162 8.48 1.63 9.57
N GLN A 163 7.67 2.28 10.41
CA GLN A 163 7.66 2.01 11.86
C GLN A 163 7.39 0.53 12.16
N ARG A 164 6.37 -0.08 11.55
CA ARG A 164 6.05 -1.52 11.77
C ARG A 164 7.19 -2.44 11.35
N ARG A 165 7.89 -2.10 10.27
CA ARG A 165 9.08 -2.85 9.83
C ARG A 165 10.22 -2.73 10.83
N ILE A 166 10.47 -1.54 11.36
CA ILE A 166 11.49 -1.31 12.41
C ILE A 166 11.15 -2.08 13.69
N GLU A 167 9.92 -1.98 14.19
CA GLU A 167 9.45 -2.72 15.37
C GLU A 167 9.68 -4.24 15.21
N SER A 168 9.46 -4.74 14.00
CA SER A 168 9.65 -6.15 13.69
C SER A 168 11.13 -6.56 13.57
N LEU A 169 12.01 -5.66 13.13
CA LEU A 169 13.46 -5.89 13.11
C LEU A 169 14.07 -5.83 14.52
N GLN A 170 13.53 -4.99 15.39
CA GLN A 170 13.94 -4.88 16.79
C GLN A 170 13.53 -6.10 17.64
N SER A 171 12.65 -6.95 17.11
CA SER A 171 12.16 -8.17 17.76
C SER A 171 12.44 -9.41 16.90
N PRO A 172 13.70 -9.76 16.61
CA PRO A 172 14.04 -10.84 15.67
C PRO A 172 13.60 -12.23 16.14
N ASP A 173 13.49 -12.44 17.47
CA ASP A 173 13.03 -13.69 18.07
C ASP A 173 11.49 -13.80 18.15
N ALA A 174 10.76 -12.76 17.73
CA ALA A 174 9.31 -12.78 17.71
C ALA A 174 8.82 -13.85 16.73
N ASN A 175 7.82 -14.64 17.16
CA ASN A 175 7.18 -15.56 16.24
C ASN A 175 6.44 -14.80 15.13
N ALA A 176 6.06 -15.50 14.04
CA ALA A 176 5.38 -14.86 12.90
C ALA A 176 4.07 -14.14 13.30
N ASP A 177 3.39 -14.61 14.35
CA ASP A 177 2.17 -14.00 14.88
C ASP A 177 2.42 -12.73 15.71
N GLN A 178 3.66 -12.50 16.15
CA GLN A 178 4.05 -11.37 16.98
C GLN A 178 4.71 -10.25 16.17
N ARG A 179 5.14 -10.51 14.93
CA ARG A 179 5.72 -9.47 14.07
C ARG A 179 4.71 -8.35 13.79
N ALA A 180 5.12 -7.11 14.04
CA ALA A 180 4.29 -5.93 13.87
C ALA A 180 3.94 -5.66 12.40
N ASP A 181 4.79 -6.07 11.46
CA ASP A 181 4.60 -5.91 10.01
C ASP A 181 3.90 -7.10 9.34
N ARG A 182 3.43 -8.11 10.08
CA ARG A 182 2.91 -9.39 9.53
C ARG A 182 1.80 -9.24 8.47
N PHE A 183 1.04 -8.16 8.53
CA PHE A 183 -0.06 -7.87 7.61
C PHE A 183 0.37 -7.11 6.35
N LEU A 184 1.60 -6.59 6.33
CA LEU A 184 2.19 -5.96 5.15
C LEU A 184 2.72 -7.03 4.20
N ALA A 185 2.75 -6.71 2.91
CA ALA A 185 3.53 -7.48 1.96
C ALA A 185 5.00 -7.55 2.43
N PRO A 186 5.69 -8.69 2.27
CA PRO A 186 7.13 -8.75 2.40
C PRO A 186 7.77 -7.66 1.52
N LEU A 187 8.80 -6.97 2.02
CA LEU A 187 9.45 -5.94 1.23
C LEU A 187 10.35 -6.57 0.17
N SER A 188 11.27 -7.42 0.64
CA SER A 188 12.30 -8.04 -0.17
C SER A 188 11.73 -9.09 -1.10
N ILE A 189 12.11 -9.01 -2.37
CA ILE A 189 12.02 -10.09 -3.36
C ILE A 189 13.43 -10.40 -3.86
N ASP A 190 13.75 -11.68 -4.02
CA ASP A 190 14.97 -12.12 -4.71
C ASP A 190 14.60 -12.51 -6.14
N GLU A 191 14.77 -11.59 -7.09
CA GLU A 191 14.39 -11.83 -8.50
C GLU A 191 15.13 -12.99 -9.17
N LEU A 192 16.25 -13.45 -8.61
CA LEU A 192 17.04 -14.55 -9.14
C LEU A 192 16.60 -15.91 -8.57
N ARG A 193 16.16 -15.92 -7.30
CA ARG A 193 15.85 -17.16 -6.58
C ARG A 193 14.35 -17.39 -6.36
N ASP A 194 13.57 -16.33 -6.29
CA ASP A 194 12.14 -16.45 -6.09
C ASP A 194 11.43 -16.98 -7.34
N GLU A 195 10.49 -17.89 -7.11
CA GLU A 195 9.66 -18.48 -8.14
C GLU A 195 8.78 -17.40 -8.78
N LEU A 196 8.76 -17.39 -10.11
CA LEU A 196 7.87 -16.53 -10.88
C LEU A 196 6.42 -16.95 -10.67
N GLY A 197 5.57 -15.99 -10.30
CA GLY A 197 4.13 -16.19 -10.17
C GLY A 197 3.60 -15.73 -8.81
N SER A 198 2.35 -16.11 -8.52
CA SER A 198 1.71 -15.70 -7.28
C SER A 198 1.93 -16.72 -6.18
N ARG A 199 2.36 -16.23 -5.01
CA ARG A 199 2.57 -17.01 -3.79
C ARG A 199 1.50 -16.63 -2.76
N PRO A 200 0.36 -17.33 -2.69
CA PRO A 200 -0.65 -17.09 -1.67
C PRO A 200 -0.05 -17.16 -0.26
N SER A 201 -0.47 -16.27 0.64
CA SER A 201 0.14 -16.23 1.97
C SER A 201 -0.18 -17.49 2.78
N THR A 202 0.86 -18.04 3.39
CA THR A 202 0.74 -19.17 4.33
C THR A 202 0.35 -18.73 5.75
N SER A 203 0.63 -17.46 6.09
CA SER A 203 0.42 -16.89 7.43
C SER A 203 -1.04 -16.53 7.73
N GLY A 204 -1.84 -16.27 6.69
CA GLY A 204 -3.21 -15.81 6.84
C GLY A 204 -3.37 -14.38 7.39
N TYR A 205 -2.32 -13.56 7.43
CA TYR A 205 -2.40 -12.13 7.80
C TYR A 205 -2.46 -11.16 6.60
N ARG A 206 -2.15 -11.67 5.40
CA ARG A 206 -2.05 -10.91 4.14
C ARG A 206 -2.48 -11.77 2.96
N CYS A 207 -2.55 -11.19 1.76
CA CYS A 207 -2.98 -11.92 0.56
C CYS A 207 -1.86 -12.83 0.02
N SER A 208 -0.65 -12.32 -0.10
CA SER A 208 0.49 -13.04 -0.68
C SER A 208 1.76 -12.94 0.16
N ASP A 209 2.69 -13.85 -0.08
CA ASP A 209 4.05 -13.83 0.46
C ASP A 209 5.06 -13.31 -0.60
N ASN A 210 4.57 -12.58 -1.61
CA ASN A 210 5.42 -11.98 -2.63
C ASN A 210 6.07 -10.69 -2.09
N GLY A 211 7.39 -10.62 -2.21
CA GLY A 211 8.12 -9.36 -2.09
C GLY A 211 7.74 -8.35 -3.19
N PHE A 212 8.15 -7.09 -3.02
CA PHE A 212 7.87 -6.04 -3.99
C PHE A 212 9.05 -5.11 -4.33
N LEU A 213 10.20 -5.21 -3.63
CA LEU A 213 11.43 -4.49 -3.95
C LEU A 213 12.62 -5.45 -3.91
N ASN A 214 13.48 -5.40 -4.92
CA ASN A 214 14.72 -6.18 -4.95
C ASN A 214 15.80 -5.50 -4.08
N MET A 215 15.58 -5.54 -2.76
CA MET A 215 16.46 -5.04 -1.70
C MET A 215 16.04 -5.58 -0.32
N SER A 216 16.95 -5.54 0.65
CA SER A 216 16.64 -5.90 2.03
C SER A 216 15.73 -4.86 2.72
N VAL A 217 15.10 -5.23 3.83
CA VAL A 217 14.32 -4.27 4.65
C VAL A 217 15.27 -3.21 5.23
N GLU A 218 16.46 -3.65 5.65
CA GLU A 218 17.53 -2.82 6.21
C GLU A 218 18.01 -1.77 5.22
N ASP A 219 18.28 -2.17 3.96
CA ASP A 219 18.67 -1.23 2.90
C ASP A 219 17.55 -0.23 2.60
N TYR A 220 16.29 -0.67 2.66
CA TYR A 220 15.14 0.21 2.43
C TYR A 220 15.05 1.26 3.53
N LEU A 221 15.15 0.85 4.80
CA LEU A 221 15.13 1.75 5.94
C LEU A 221 16.34 2.69 5.94
N ALA A 222 17.51 2.21 5.54
CA ALA A 222 18.70 3.05 5.36
C ALA A 222 18.50 4.09 4.25
N LEU A 223 17.84 3.73 3.14
CA LEU A 223 17.46 4.68 2.10
C LEU A 223 16.48 5.73 2.62
N LEU A 224 15.47 5.33 3.41
CA LEU A 224 14.52 6.27 4.01
C LEU A 224 15.21 7.25 4.96
N ASP A 225 16.05 6.76 5.88
CA ASP A 225 16.80 7.58 6.83
C ASP A 225 17.76 8.53 6.11
N TRP A 226 18.50 8.03 5.12
CA TRP A 226 19.34 8.86 4.28
C TRP A 226 18.53 9.94 3.56
N THR A 227 17.35 9.61 3.02
CA THR A 227 16.47 10.57 2.31
C THR A 227 15.90 11.62 3.26
N ALA A 228 15.52 11.23 4.47
CA ALA A 228 14.98 12.14 5.50
C ALA A 228 16.00 13.19 5.95
N ARG A 229 17.29 12.86 5.93
CA ARG A 229 18.39 13.77 6.30
C ARG A 229 18.77 14.74 5.19
N GLN A 230 18.28 14.54 3.97
CA GLN A 230 18.64 15.42 2.87
C GLN A 230 18.02 16.81 3.07
N PRO A 231 18.79 17.89 2.83
CA PRO A 231 18.29 19.23 3.05
C PRO A 231 17.05 19.49 2.19
N VAL A 232 16.01 20.06 2.81
CA VAL A 232 14.86 20.62 2.10
C VAL A 232 15.38 21.80 1.28
N ALA A 233 15.62 21.56 -0.01
CA ALA A 233 16.47 22.44 -0.82
C ALA A 233 15.86 23.84 -1.01
N ASP A 234 16.49 24.82 -0.35
CA ASP A 234 16.70 26.17 -0.91
C ASP A 234 18.13 26.33 -1.48
N LYS A 235 18.98 25.31 -1.32
CA LYS A 235 20.34 25.27 -1.89
C LYS A 235 20.45 24.20 -2.97
N ARG A 236 20.17 24.61 -4.21
CA ARG A 236 20.53 23.83 -5.41
C ARG A 236 22.05 23.64 -5.43
N GLY A 237 22.53 22.39 -5.46
CA GLY A 237 23.90 22.09 -5.92
C GLY A 237 24.84 21.38 -4.95
N THR A 238 24.40 20.93 -3.76
CA THR A 238 25.22 20.03 -2.94
C THR A 238 24.76 18.60 -3.15
N THR A 239 25.48 17.83 -3.95
CA THR A 239 25.23 16.39 -4.10
C THR A 239 25.33 15.72 -2.72
N PRO A 240 24.28 15.01 -2.27
CA PRO A 240 24.33 14.20 -1.07
C PRO A 240 25.53 13.24 -1.05
N ALA A 241 26.32 13.25 0.03
CA ALA A 241 27.42 12.29 0.19
C ALA A 241 26.87 10.87 0.48
N ASN A 242 27.53 9.85 -0.07
CA ASN A 242 27.27 8.42 0.16
C ASN A 242 25.82 8.00 -0.12
N ALA A 243 25.41 8.08 -1.39
CA ALA A 243 24.10 7.59 -1.82
C ALA A 243 23.98 6.06 -1.69
N PRO A 244 22.81 5.53 -1.27
CA PRO A 244 22.58 4.09 -1.23
C PRO A 244 22.73 3.41 -2.59
N ALA A 245 23.37 2.24 -2.65
CA ALA A 245 23.70 1.49 -3.87
C ALA A 245 22.47 1.13 -4.74
N ILE A 246 21.28 1.06 -4.13
CA ILE A 246 20.02 0.88 -4.83
C ILE A 246 19.75 1.98 -5.87
N LEU A 247 20.19 3.21 -5.61
CA LEU A 247 20.01 4.33 -6.53
C LEU A 247 20.85 4.14 -7.79
N GLU A 248 22.09 3.68 -7.66
CA GLU A 248 22.97 3.33 -8.78
C GLU A 248 22.37 2.18 -9.60
N ARG A 249 21.89 1.11 -8.95
CA ARG A 249 21.21 -0.02 -9.63
C ARG A 249 20.02 0.46 -10.46
N LEU A 250 19.27 1.42 -9.93
CA LEU A 250 18.12 2.01 -10.60
C LEU A 250 18.48 3.16 -11.54
N GLY A 251 19.76 3.49 -11.75
CA GLY A 251 20.18 4.61 -12.58
C GLY A 251 19.56 5.95 -12.14
N LEU A 252 19.35 6.13 -10.83
CA LEU A 252 18.78 7.34 -10.25
C LEU A 252 19.87 8.14 -9.56
N GLU A 253 20.11 9.36 -10.04
CA GLU A 253 21.01 10.29 -9.37
C GLU A 253 20.44 10.70 -8.00
N PRO A 254 21.28 10.93 -6.97
CA PRO A 254 20.82 11.28 -5.62
C PRO A 254 19.89 12.48 -5.57
N ASP A 255 20.21 13.54 -6.32
CA ASP A 255 19.39 14.77 -6.39
C ASP A 255 18.03 14.52 -7.07
N VAL A 256 18.04 13.71 -8.13
CA VAL A 256 16.83 13.28 -8.84
C VAL A 256 15.92 12.49 -7.91
N TRP A 257 16.49 11.54 -7.17
CA TRP A 257 15.76 10.75 -6.17
C TRP A 257 15.10 11.63 -5.11
N CYS A 258 15.85 12.57 -4.53
CA CYS A 258 15.31 13.47 -3.50
C CYS A 258 14.13 14.28 -4.03
N GLU A 259 14.21 14.77 -5.27
CA GLU A 259 13.09 15.47 -5.91
C GLU A 259 11.90 14.54 -6.20
N LEU A 260 12.16 13.31 -6.68
CA LEU A 260 11.11 12.31 -6.92
C LEU A 260 10.32 11.99 -5.65
N VAL A 261 11.00 11.75 -4.54
CA VAL A 261 10.35 11.46 -3.27
C VAL A 261 9.66 12.70 -2.73
N ARG A 262 10.31 13.87 -2.71
CA ARG A 262 9.72 15.11 -2.18
C ARG A 262 8.48 15.51 -2.98
N ASP A 263 8.56 15.51 -4.30
CA ASP A 263 7.53 16.10 -5.15
C ASP A 263 6.67 15.03 -5.86
N PHE A 264 6.67 13.78 -5.38
CA PHE A 264 5.99 12.62 -6.00
C PHE A 264 4.58 12.94 -6.50
N ASP A 265 3.75 13.47 -5.60
CA ASP A 265 2.33 13.75 -5.84
C ASP A 265 2.09 14.91 -6.83
N TRP A 266 3.09 15.77 -6.99
CA TRP A 266 3.12 16.83 -7.99
C TRP A 266 3.67 16.28 -9.32
N LEU A 267 4.76 15.52 -9.31
CA LEU A 267 5.39 14.94 -10.50
C LEU A 267 4.46 13.95 -11.21
N PHE A 268 3.73 13.12 -10.45
CA PHE A 268 2.89 12.04 -10.97
C PHE A 268 1.41 12.31 -10.68
N SER A 269 0.57 12.32 -11.73
CA SER A 269 -0.87 12.62 -11.59
C SER A 269 -1.74 11.36 -11.50
N LEU A 270 -1.71 10.55 -12.55
CA LEU A 270 -2.50 9.33 -12.73
C LEU A 270 -1.63 8.08 -12.86
N VAL A 271 -0.38 8.25 -13.30
CA VAL A 271 0.60 7.19 -13.47
C VAL A 271 1.96 7.65 -12.93
N ALA A 272 2.70 6.72 -12.33
CA ALA A 272 4.04 6.92 -11.84
C ALA A 272 5.01 5.89 -12.42
N GLY A 273 6.19 6.36 -12.79
CA GLY A 273 7.26 5.56 -13.39
C GLY A 273 8.08 6.38 -14.38
N ARG A 274 9.06 5.73 -15.02
CA ARG A 274 9.91 6.32 -16.05
C ARG A 274 9.10 6.71 -17.29
N PRO A 275 9.51 7.76 -18.02
CA PRO A 275 8.82 8.22 -19.23
C PRO A 275 8.55 7.10 -20.23
N ALA A 276 9.50 6.18 -20.45
CA ALA A 276 9.33 5.06 -21.36
C ALA A 276 8.17 4.11 -20.95
N ALA A 277 8.06 3.79 -19.65
CA ALA A 277 6.96 2.96 -19.14
C ALA A 277 5.61 3.68 -19.25
N ILE A 278 5.59 4.99 -18.95
CA ILE A 278 4.39 5.84 -19.09
C ILE A 278 3.93 5.92 -20.56
N ASP A 279 4.87 6.10 -21.49
CA ASP A 279 4.60 6.24 -22.91
C ASP A 279 4.07 4.94 -23.54
N GLN A 280 4.36 3.78 -22.93
CA GLN A 280 3.79 2.48 -23.31
C GLN A 280 2.41 2.23 -22.67
N ALA A 281 2.15 2.79 -21.50
CA ALA A 281 0.88 2.61 -20.79
C ALA A 281 -0.29 3.35 -21.47
N ARG A 282 -1.51 2.83 -21.27
CA ARG A 282 -2.75 3.39 -21.82
C ARG A 282 -3.84 3.49 -20.77
N THR A 283 -4.72 4.48 -20.92
CA THR A 283 -5.92 4.61 -20.06
C THR A 283 -6.85 3.44 -20.29
N LEU A 284 -7.49 2.95 -19.22
CA LEU A 284 -8.57 1.98 -19.34
C LEU A 284 -9.74 2.57 -20.15
N GLY A 285 -10.29 1.80 -21.09
CA GLY A 285 -11.42 2.18 -21.93
C GLY A 285 -11.03 2.88 -23.23
N ARG A 286 -10.65 4.16 -23.19
CA ARG A 286 -10.40 4.96 -24.40
C ARG A 286 -9.03 4.77 -25.05
N HIS A 287 -8.15 3.95 -24.44
CA HIS A 287 -6.77 3.74 -24.89
C HIS A 287 -5.99 5.06 -25.15
N GLY A 288 -6.29 6.11 -24.40
CA GLY A 288 -5.56 7.37 -24.45
C GLY A 288 -4.15 7.21 -23.89
N ARG A 289 -3.24 8.08 -24.35
CA ARG A 289 -1.89 8.20 -23.80
C ARG A 289 -1.95 8.95 -22.47
N PHE A 290 -1.04 8.61 -21.57
CA PHE A 290 -0.81 9.42 -20.38
C PHE A 290 0.12 10.59 -20.72
N HIS A 291 -0.14 11.73 -20.10
CA HIS A 291 0.73 12.89 -20.19
C HIS A 291 1.54 13.02 -18.90
N THR A 292 2.86 12.96 -19.05
CA THR A 292 3.82 13.22 -17.97
C THR A 292 4.20 14.70 -17.96
N ARG A 293 4.45 15.25 -16.78
CA ARG A 293 4.91 16.63 -16.66
C ARG A 293 6.31 16.79 -17.27
N PRO A 294 6.66 17.96 -17.85
CA PRO A 294 7.99 18.20 -18.41
C PRO A 294 9.10 17.92 -17.40
N ARG A 295 8.94 18.40 -16.16
CA ARG A 295 9.91 18.18 -15.09
C ARG A 295 10.18 16.70 -14.81
N THR A 296 9.16 15.86 -14.80
CA THR A 296 9.32 14.42 -14.63
C THR A 296 10.13 13.79 -15.76
N ARG A 297 9.98 14.29 -17.00
CA ARG A 297 10.78 13.82 -18.13
C ARG A 297 12.24 14.25 -18.01
N GLU A 298 12.49 15.49 -17.56
CA GLU A 298 13.85 15.99 -17.32
C GLU A 298 14.57 15.19 -16.23
N LEU A 299 13.86 14.84 -15.15
CA LEU A 299 14.45 14.09 -14.03
C LEU A 299 14.78 12.64 -14.40
N LEU A 300 13.97 12.03 -15.28
CA LEU A 300 14.05 10.60 -15.61
C LEU A 300 14.46 10.37 -17.08
N SER A 301 15.20 11.31 -17.68
CA SER A 301 15.64 11.23 -19.09
C SER A 301 16.85 10.33 -19.34
N VAL A 302 17.30 9.58 -18.34
CA VAL A 302 18.48 8.70 -18.40
C VAL A 302 18.07 7.28 -18.75
#